data_AF-A0A954EYZ0-F1
#
_entry.id   AF-A0A954EYZ0-F1
#
_cell.length_a   1.000
_cell.length_b   1.000
_cell.length_c   1.000
_cell.angle_alpha   90.00
_cell.angle_beta   90.00
_cell.angle_gamma   90.00
#
_symmetry.space_group_name_H-M   'P 1'
#
loop_
_entity.id
_entity.type
_entity.pdbx_description
1 polymer ?
#
loop_
_entity_poly.entity_id
_entity_poly.type
_entity_poly.pdbx_seq_one_letter_code
_entity_poly.pdbx_strand_id
1 'polypeptide(L)'
;MKLAVAILSLLTVLANFASAQGLVWSLPEDGVWIRYEGTYSQLVRRPESVEGDLNLQWRRNLTIKSVGTEEAEFEGSSQPCRWIEFKVETGKTTEGVLDAGPGGIRMFKLLVPESAVQGTVFQPFGEGRERYVSYIPVVKGYRRIGDEPAQPIEAGVFQLYPVISLMRHYRKLDTTEQEETFSVPAGEYTGWSYKAQSTMETTGYRSTNSCEVARSKEIPFGVVKWTAKTLNETKQTTDPRSAFQESVTLTEDMQAVSTGTDAETEFLVQ
;
A
#
# COMPACT_ATOMS: atom_id res chain seq x y z
N MET A 1 32.35 -33.13 45.55
CA MET A 1 31.74 -33.74 44.36
C MET A 1 30.45 -32.98 44.09
N LYS A 2 30.37 -32.04 43.13
CA LYS A 2 30.14 -32.28 41.69
C LYS A 2 28.93 -33.23 41.52
N LEU A 3 27.77 -32.86 40.98
CA LEU A 3 27.60 -32.31 39.64
C LEU A 3 26.14 -31.82 39.42
N ALA A 4 26.02 -30.60 38.89
CA ALA A 4 25.20 -30.22 37.73
C ALA A 4 23.67 -30.28 37.82
N VAL A 5 23.10 -29.12 38.16
CA VAL A 5 21.78 -28.69 37.71
C VAL A 5 21.90 -28.36 36.22
N ALA A 6 21.38 -29.22 35.35
CA ALA A 6 21.21 -28.92 33.93
C ALA A 6 20.00 -27.99 33.79
N ILE A 7 20.26 -26.68 33.66
CA ILE A 7 19.25 -25.70 33.31
C ILE A 7 18.89 -25.93 31.84
N LEU A 8 17.61 -26.26 31.65
CA LEU A 8 16.91 -26.41 30.39
C LEU A 8 17.02 -25.09 29.59
N SER A 9 17.89 -25.05 28.58
CA SER A 9 17.92 -23.96 27.59
C SER A 9 16.70 -24.07 26.69
N LEU A 10 15.60 -23.44 27.12
CA LEU A 10 14.42 -23.21 26.29
C LEU A 10 14.81 -22.18 25.23
N LEU A 11 15.15 -22.65 24.02
CA LEU A 11 15.25 -21.81 22.83
C LEU A 11 13.85 -21.24 22.55
N THR A 12 13.60 -20.04 23.05
CA THR A 12 12.48 -19.21 22.61
C THR A 12 12.78 -18.80 21.18
N VAL A 13 12.18 -19.50 20.22
CA VAL A 13 11.92 -18.95 18.89
C VAL A 13 10.91 -17.83 19.11
N LEU A 14 11.41 -16.60 19.28
CA LEU A 14 10.58 -15.42 19.12
C LEU A 14 10.23 -15.37 17.63
N ALA A 15 9.03 -15.85 17.30
CA ALA A 15 8.43 -15.58 16.01
C ALA A 15 8.39 -14.05 15.84
N ASN A 16 9.15 -13.54 14.88
CA ASN A 16 9.18 -12.13 14.55
C ASN A 16 7.76 -11.71 14.16
N PHE A 17 7.21 -10.72 14.86
CA PHE A 17 5.92 -10.13 14.53
C PHE A 17 6.02 -9.48 13.14
N ALA A 18 5.41 -10.13 12.17
CA ALA A 18 5.09 -9.57 10.86
C ALA A 18 3.89 -8.63 10.99
N SER A 19 4.11 -7.35 11.23
CA SER A 19 3.01 -6.41 11.51
C SER A 19 3.00 -5.27 10.49
N ALA A 20 2.00 -5.09 9.61
CA ALA A 20 2.00 -4.17 8.46
C ALA A 20 0.94 -3.09 8.32
N GLN A 21 1.32 -2.00 7.65
CA GLN A 21 0.37 -1.04 7.07
C GLN A 21 0.66 -0.73 5.60
N GLY A 22 -0.03 -1.41 4.68
CA GLY A 22 -0.14 -1.01 3.28
C GLY A 22 1.19 -0.61 2.61
N LEU A 23 1.19 0.55 1.93
CA LEU A 23 2.36 1.11 1.24
C LEU A 23 3.29 1.93 2.14
N VAL A 24 2.83 2.36 3.32
CA VAL A 24 3.57 3.25 4.21
C VAL A 24 3.74 2.58 5.56
N TRP A 25 4.94 2.06 5.79
CA TRP A 25 5.28 1.32 7.00
C TRP A 25 6.18 2.06 7.96
N SER A 26 6.89 3.05 7.45
CA SER A 26 7.74 3.94 8.23
C SER A 26 7.66 5.32 7.61
N LEU A 27 7.96 6.33 8.40
CA LEU A 27 8.15 7.69 7.92
C LEU A 27 9.65 7.95 7.88
N PRO A 28 10.24 8.20 6.69
CA PRO A 28 11.62 8.63 6.63
C PRO A 28 11.75 10.09 7.10
N GLU A 29 12.98 10.56 7.19
CA GLU A 29 13.28 11.97 7.47
C GLU A 29 12.65 12.92 6.42
N ASP A 30 12.69 14.21 6.73
CA ASP A 30 12.16 15.21 5.82
C ASP A 30 13.01 15.29 4.55
N GLY A 31 12.38 15.58 3.41
CA GLY A 31 13.04 15.62 2.12
C GLY A 31 13.33 14.24 1.52
N VAL A 32 13.01 13.12 2.18
CA VAL A 32 13.24 11.80 1.60
C VAL A 32 12.10 11.41 0.65
N TRP A 33 12.46 10.82 -0.49
CA TRP A 33 11.50 10.33 -1.47
C TRP A 33 11.87 8.97 -2.06
N ILE A 34 10.86 8.31 -2.63
CA ILE A 34 10.97 7.07 -3.39
C ILE A 34 10.05 7.09 -4.60
N ARG A 35 10.51 6.52 -5.71
CA ARG A 35 9.74 6.29 -6.92
C ARG A 35 9.66 4.81 -7.22
N TYR A 36 8.46 4.37 -7.56
CA TYR A 36 8.13 3.04 -8.04
C TYR A 36 7.63 3.10 -9.47
N GLU A 37 7.96 2.09 -10.25
CA GLU A 37 7.43 1.88 -11.59
C GLU A 37 6.95 0.47 -11.75
N GLY A 38 5.99 0.31 -12.65
CA GLY A 38 5.34 -0.97 -12.80
C GLY A 38 4.27 -1.00 -13.87
N THR A 39 3.39 -1.97 -13.74
CA THR A 39 2.25 -2.17 -14.63
C THR A 39 0.96 -2.24 -13.84
N TYR A 40 -0.10 -1.73 -14.46
CA TYR A 40 -1.47 -1.90 -14.01
C TYR A 40 -2.25 -2.55 -15.15
N SER A 41 -2.96 -3.64 -14.90
CA SER A 41 -3.72 -4.35 -15.93
C SER A 41 -5.11 -4.71 -15.45
N GLN A 42 -6.03 -4.79 -16.39
CA GLN A 42 -7.41 -5.17 -16.18
C GLN A 42 -7.83 -6.19 -17.24
N LEU A 43 -8.25 -7.36 -16.78
CA LEU A 43 -8.92 -8.36 -17.59
C LEU A 43 -10.42 -8.31 -17.28
N VAL A 44 -11.25 -8.05 -18.29
CA VAL A 44 -12.71 -8.11 -18.18
C VAL A 44 -13.19 -9.34 -18.93
N ARG A 45 -13.86 -10.23 -18.20
CA ARG A 45 -14.49 -11.41 -18.79
C ARG A 45 -15.70 -11.00 -19.58
N ARG A 46 -15.77 -11.40 -20.85
CA ARG A 46 -16.89 -11.09 -21.75
C ARG A 46 -17.46 -12.39 -22.33
N PRO A 47 -18.14 -13.21 -21.52
CA PRO A 47 -18.59 -14.55 -21.92
C PRO A 47 -19.54 -14.54 -23.13
N GLU A 48 -20.26 -13.44 -23.35
CA GLU A 48 -21.18 -13.27 -24.48
C GLU A 48 -20.55 -12.52 -25.67
N SER A 49 -19.27 -12.14 -25.60
CA SER A 49 -18.61 -11.38 -26.67
C SER A 49 -17.90 -12.30 -27.67
N VAL A 50 -18.14 -12.05 -28.95
CA VAL A 50 -17.42 -12.70 -30.06
C VAL A 50 -15.95 -12.28 -30.16
N GLU A 51 -15.57 -11.15 -29.55
CA GLU A 51 -14.19 -10.63 -29.52
C GLU A 51 -13.34 -11.26 -28.42
N GLY A 52 -13.93 -12.08 -27.55
CA GLY A 52 -13.27 -12.66 -26.37
C GLY A 52 -13.08 -11.65 -25.24
N ASP A 53 -12.30 -12.03 -24.24
CA ASP A 53 -12.04 -11.20 -23.06
C ASP A 53 -11.27 -9.92 -23.42
N LEU A 54 -11.59 -8.83 -22.72
CA LEU A 54 -10.89 -7.56 -22.91
C LEU A 54 -9.70 -7.49 -21.94
N ASN A 55 -8.49 -7.43 -22.48
CA ASN A 55 -7.27 -7.22 -21.69
C ASN A 55 -6.73 -5.81 -21.93
N LEU A 56 -6.64 -5.03 -20.85
CA LEU A 56 -6.12 -3.67 -20.85
C LEU A 56 -4.88 -3.64 -19.97
N GLN A 57 -3.84 -2.95 -20.43
CA GLN A 57 -2.60 -2.77 -19.69
C GLN A 57 -2.11 -1.33 -19.82
N TRP A 58 -1.63 -0.81 -18.70
CA TRP A 58 -1.07 0.52 -18.53
C TRP A 58 0.26 0.41 -17.81
N ARG A 59 1.11 1.41 -18.00
CA ARG A 59 2.23 1.70 -17.12
C ARG A 59 1.74 2.52 -15.94
N ARG A 60 2.33 2.27 -14.77
CA ARG A 60 2.02 3.01 -13.54
C ARG A 60 3.31 3.44 -12.87
N ASN A 61 3.37 4.72 -12.53
CA ASN A 61 4.42 5.32 -11.72
C ASN A 61 3.80 5.80 -10.41
N LEU A 62 4.50 5.58 -9.30
CA LEU A 62 4.13 6.11 -7.99
C LEU A 62 5.36 6.78 -7.38
N THR A 63 5.24 8.04 -7.00
CA THR A 63 6.23 8.73 -6.18
C THR A 63 5.63 9.00 -4.80
N ILE A 64 6.38 8.66 -3.75
CA ILE A 64 6.04 8.98 -2.35
C ILE A 64 7.14 9.87 -1.80
N LYS A 65 6.77 10.99 -1.18
CA LYS A 65 7.71 11.98 -0.63
C LYS A 65 7.35 12.37 0.80
N SER A 66 8.37 12.65 1.59
CA SER A 66 8.30 13.33 2.89
C SER A 66 8.69 14.80 2.65
N VAL A 67 7.78 15.76 2.91
CA VAL A 67 7.89 17.16 2.41
C VAL A 67 7.52 18.20 3.46
N GLY A 68 7.90 17.96 4.71
CA GLY A 68 7.77 18.90 5.81
C GLY A 68 7.23 18.27 7.09
N THR A 69 7.49 18.93 8.21
CA THR A 69 6.92 18.59 9.52
C THR A 69 6.03 19.72 10.02
N GLU A 70 4.97 19.38 10.75
CA GLU A 70 4.07 20.34 11.38
C GLU A 70 3.57 19.77 12.71
N GLU A 71 3.50 20.60 13.75
CA GLU A 71 2.82 20.24 14.99
C GLU A 71 1.31 20.44 14.80
N ALA A 72 0.52 19.41 15.10
CA ALA A 72 -0.93 19.51 14.99
C ALA A 72 -1.64 18.68 16.06
N GLU A 73 -2.90 19.03 16.33
CA GLU A 73 -3.73 18.31 17.29
C GLU A 73 -4.21 16.98 16.69
N PHE A 74 -3.90 15.87 17.36
CA PHE A 74 -4.40 14.54 17.03
C PHE A 74 -4.68 13.76 18.31
N GLU A 75 -5.84 13.08 18.37
CA GLU A 75 -6.30 12.35 19.57
C GLU A 75 -6.25 13.17 20.89
N GLY A 76 -6.46 14.50 20.80
CA GLY A 76 -6.55 15.41 21.95
C GLY A 76 -5.21 15.92 22.48
N SER A 77 -4.10 15.66 21.79
CA SER A 77 -2.79 16.23 22.10
C SER A 77 -2.12 16.84 20.86
N SER A 78 -1.36 17.92 21.07
CA SER A 78 -0.42 18.41 20.06
C SER A 78 0.74 17.44 19.94
N GLN A 79 1.04 17.01 18.72
CA GLN A 79 2.11 16.06 18.44
C GLN A 79 2.72 16.28 17.05
N PRO A 80 3.95 15.79 16.83
CA PRO A 80 4.60 15.91 15.53
C PRO A 80 3.83 15.13 14.47
N CYS A 81 3.59 15.83 13.36
CA CYS A 81 2.98 15.29 12.16
C CYS A 81 3.90 15.50 10.96
N ARG A 82 3.79 14.61 9.99
CA ARG A 82 4.58 14.57 8.76
C ARG A 82 3.74 14.84 7.54
N TRP A 83 4.18 15.74 6.67
CA TRP A 83 3.62 15.90 5.35
C TRP A 83 4.15 14.81 4.41
N ILE A 84 3.23 14.01 3.88
CA ILE A 84 3.51 12.96 2.89
C ILE A 84 2.80 13.30 1.60
N GLU A 85 3.51 13.22 0.48
CA GLU A 85 2.94 13.37 -0.86
C GLU A 85 2.95 12.05 -1.61
N PHE A 86 1.81 11.74 -2.23
CA PHE A 86 1.67 10.66 -3.22
C PHE A 86 1.40 11.30 -4.57
N LYS A 87 2.16 10.90 -5.59
CA LYS A 87 1.86 11.20 -7.00
C LYS A 87 1.79 9.89 -7.76
N VAL A 88 0.63 9.61 -8.32
CA VAL A 88 0.37 8.43 -9.14
C VAL A 88 0.09 8.86 -10.56
N GLU A 89 0.77 8.24 -11.50
CA GLU A 89 0.58 8.46 -12.93
C GLU A 89 0.30 7.10 -13.58
N THR A 90 -0.87 6.93 -14.16
CA THR A 90 -1.26 5.69 -14.86
C THR A 90 -1.62 6.02 -16.29
N GLY A 91 -0.95 5.38 -17.25
CA GLY A 91 -1.01 5.78 -18.64
C GLY A 91 -0.51 4.74 -19.62
N LYS A 92 -0.62 5.04 -20.92
CA LYS A 92 0.02 4.24 -21.97
C LYS A 92 1.40 4.81 -22.27
N THR A 93 2.34 3.95 -22.64
CA THR A 93 3.64 4.41 -23.12
C THR A 93 3.54 4.67 -24.61
N THR A 94 3.75 5.92 -25.01
CA THR A 94 3.82 6.36 -26.40
C THR A 94 5.20 6.99 -26.60
N GLU A 95 6.00 6.47 -27.52
CA GLU A 95 7.36 6.97 -27.80
C GLU A 95 8.29 7.03 -26.56
N GLY A 96 8.09 6.12 -25.60
CA GLY A 96 8.88 6.06 -24.37
C GLY A 96 8.43 7.05 -23.27
N VAL A 97 7.44 7.90 -23.54
CA VAL A 97 6.84 8.81 -22.57
C VAL A 97 5.54 8.22 -22.04
N LEU A 98 5.30 8.36 -20.74
CA LEU A 98 4.04 7.96 -20.11
C LEU A 98 2.98 9.03 -20.41
N ASP A 99 1.99 8.67 -21.23
CA ASP A 99 0.80 9.47 -21.46
C ASP A 99 -0.33 8.98 -20.55
N ALA A 100 -0.55 9.71 -19.45
CA ALA A 100 -1.57 9.40 -18.46
C ALA A 100 -2.99 9.85 -18.90
N GLY A 101 -3.10 10.75 -19.88
CA GLY A 101 -4.35 11.40 -20.24
C GLY A 101 -5.04 12.14 -19.08
N PRO A 102 -6.24 12.71 -19.33
CA PRO A 102 -7.00 13.42 -18.31
C PRO A 102 -7.37 12.50 -17.13
N GLY A 103 -6.95 12.87 -15.92
CA GLY A 103 -7.26 12.13 -14.69
C GLY A 103 -6.40 10.88 -14.42
N GLY A 104 -5.46 10.55 -15.31
CA GLY A 104 -4.45 9.50 -15.06
C GLY A 104 -3.37 9.94 -14.08
N ILE A 105 -3.26 11.25 -13.81
CA ILE A 105 -2.43 11.80 -12.73
C ILE A 105 -3.30 12.08 -11.52
N ARG A 106 -2.92 11.54 -10.36
CA ARG A 106 -3.57 11.77 -9.08
C ARG A 106 -2.52 12.11 -8.03
N MET A 107 -2.72 13.22 -7.35
CA MET A 107 -1.82 13.70 -6.32
C MET A 107 -2.55 13.88 -5.00
N PHE A 108 -1.88 13.53 -3.91
CA PHE A 108 -2.39 13.66 -2.55
C PHE A 108 -1.29 14.20 -1.66
N LYS A 109 -1.58 15.21 -0.86
CA LYS A 109 -0.70 15.74 0.17
C LYS A 109 -1.38 15.59 1.52
N LEU A 110 -0.81 14.82 2.44
CA LEU A 110 -1.43 14.42 3.68
C LEU A 110 -0.54 14.80 4.86
N LEU A 111 -1.10 15.44 5.88
CA LEU A 111 -0.49 15.62 7.18
C LEU A 111 -0.88 14.45 8.07
N VAL A 112 0.09 13.59 8.36
CA VAL A 112 -0.09 12.32 9.06
C VAL A 112 0.61 12.41 10.43
N PRO A 113 -0.06 12.10 11.55
CA PRO A 113 0.60 12.01 12.85
C PRO A 113 1.70 10.96 12.83
N GLU A 114 2.91 11.30 13.28
CA GLU A 114 4.03 10.34 13.22
C GLU A 114 3.74 9.09 14.09
N SER A 115 3.02 9.28 15.19
CA SER A 115 2.57 8.20 16.08
C SER A 115 1.63 7.19 15.42
N ALA A 116 0.98 7.53 14.30
CA ALA A 116 0.05 6.66 13.61
C ALA A 116 0.74 5.65 12.67
N VAL A 117 1.97 5.93 12.23
CA VAL A 117 2.74 5.09 11.31
C VAL A 117 3.76 4.27 12.10
N GLN A 118 3.28 3.18 12.71
CA GLN A 118 4.09 2.34 13.61
C GLN A 118 4.71 1.13 12.91
N GLY A 119 4.37 0.91 11.63
CA GLY A 119 4.74 -0.31 10.94
C GLY A 119 4.16 -1.54 11.65
N THR A 120 2.88 -1.48 12.03
CA THR A 120 2.15 -2.60 12.64
C THR A 120 0.73 -2.78 12.08
N VAL A 121 0.24 -4.03 11.93
CA VAL A 121 -1.16 -4.30 11.51
C VAL A 121 -2.15 -3.84 12.57
N PHE A 122 -1.77 -4.03 13.83
CA PHE A 122 -2.57 -3.77 14.99
C PHE A 122 -1.84 -2.77 15.89
N GLN A 123 -2.59 -1.80 16.38
CA GLN A 123 -2.11 -0.86 17.39
C GLN A 123 -2.78 -1.16 18.74
N PRO A 124 -2.07 -1.06 19.86
CA PRO A 124 -2.68 -1.17 21.18
C PRO A 124 -3.80 -0.12 21.37
N PHE A 125 -4.87 -0.51 22.05
CA PHE A 125 -6.01 0.36 22.35
C PHE A 125 -6.55 0.08 23.77
N GLY A 126 -5.94 0.71 24.77
CA GLY A 126 -6.20 0.43 26.18
C GLY A 126 -5.62 -0.92 26.63
N GLU A 127 -5.87 -1.30 27.89
CA GLU A 127 -5.30 -2.53 28.46
C GLU A 127 -5.80 -3.78 27.74
N GLY A 128 -4.87 -4.55 27.16
CA GLY A 128 -5.11 -5.87 26.57
C GLY A 128 -5.95 -5.90 25.29
N ARG A 129 -6.18 -4.77 24.62
CA ARG A 129 -6.92 -4.72 23.35
C ARG A 129 -6.09 -4.10 22.25
N GLU A 130 -6.38 -4.51 21.02
CA GLU A 130 -5.73 -4.03 19.82
C GLU A 130 -6.76 -3.60 18.77
N ARG A 131 -6.41 -2.57 18.01
CA ARG A 131 -7.20 -2.03 16.89
C ARG A 131 -6.47 -2.29 15.58
N TYR A 132 -7.18 -2.87 14.62
CA TYR A 132 -6.68 -3.04 13.26
C TYR A 132 -6.51 -1.68 12.57
N VAL A 133 -5.32 -1.43 12.01
CA VAL A 133 -5.06 -0.20 11.24
C VAL A 133 -5.43 -0.44 9.78
N SER A 134 -6.54 0.17 9.37
CA SER A 134 -7.15 -0.03 8.06
C SER A 134 -7.02 1.16 7.11
N TYR A 135 -6.42 2.25 7.58
CA TYR A 135 -6.28 3.54 6.88
C TYR A 135 -5.14 4.35 7.50
N ILE A 136 -4.69 5.38 6.78
CA ILE A 136 -3.77 6.39 7.29
C ILE A 136 -4.60 7.54 7.90
N PRO A 137 -4.45 7.87 9.19
CA PRO A 137 -5.09 9.06 9.77
C PRO A 137 -4.56 10.34 9.12
N VAL A 138 -5.46 11.31 8.88
CA VAL A 138 -5.13 12.58 8.24
C VAL A 138 -5.64 13.71 9.10
N VAL A 139 -4.73 14.54 9.59
CA VAL A 139 -5.09 15.77 10.32
C VAL A 139 -5.52 16.86 9.34
N LYS A 140 -4.80 16.97 8.22
CA LYS A 140 -5.05 17.91 7.12
C LYS A 140 -4.61 17.27 5.83
N GLY A 141 -5.38 17.42 4.75
CA GLY A 141 -4.99 16.80 3.49
C GLY A 141 -5.64 17.46 2.28
N TYR A 142 -5.00 17.25 1.14
CA TYR A 142 -5.42 17.77 -0.15
C TYR A 142 -5.31 16.70 -1.23
N ARG A 143 -6.20 16.75 -2.20
CA ARG A 143 -6.17 15.92 -3.42
C ARG A 143 -6.21 16.81 -4.66
N ARG A 144 -5.52 16.37 -5.71
CA ARG A 144 -5.58 16.96 -7.06
C ARG A 144 -5.68 15.84 -8.08
N ILE A 145 -6.61 15.96 -9.03
CA ILE A 145 -6.83 14.96 -10.08
C ILE A 145 -6.66 15.66 -11.43
N GLY A 146 -5.73 15.15 -12.25
CA GLY A 146 -5.34 15.83 -13.49
C GLY A 146 -4.96 17.29 -13.25
N ASP A 147 -5.55 18.17 -14.05
CA ASP A 147 -5.33 19.63 -14.00
C ASP A 147 -6.36 20.38 -13.14
N GLU A 148 -7.22 19.65 -12.41
CA GLU A 148 -8.20 20.28 -11.52
C GLU A 148 -7.51 21.02 -10.36
N PRO A 149 -8.15 22.06 -9.79
CA PRO A 149 -7.67 22.69 -8.56
C PRO A 149 -7.57 21.70 -7.40
N ALA A 150 -6.63 21.95 -6.49
CA ALA A 150 -6.53 21.18 -5.25
C ALA A 150 -7.80 21.30 -4.41
N GLN A 151 -8.28 20.17 -3.89
CA GLN A 151 -9.44 20.08 -3.00
C GLN A 151 -9.04 19.51 -1.64
N PRO A 152 -9.61 19.99 -0.53
CA PRO A 152 -9.36 19.43 0.79
C PRO A 152 -9.91 18.00 0.92
N ILE A 153 -9.30 17.22 1.80
CA ILE A 153 -9.77 15.89 2.21
C ILE A 153 -10.45 16.03 3.57
N GLU A 154 -11.77 15.88 3.60
CA GLU A 154 -12.58 16.10 4.82
C GLU A 154 -12.75 14.86 5.70
N ALA A 155 -12.41 13.67 5.19
CA ALA A 155 -12.73 12.40 5.84
C ALA A 155 -11.90 12.11 7.12
N GLY A 156 -10.84 12.90 7.39
CA GLY A 156 -9.90 12.65 8.50
C GLY A 156 -9.09 11.36 8.40
N VAL A 157 -9.28 10.59 7.32
CA VAL A 157 -8.59 9.33 7.03
C VAL A 157 -8.35 9.22 5.53
N PHE A 158 -7.31 8.50 5.15
CA PHE A 158 -6.96 8.23 3.77
C PHE A 158 -6.84 6.73 3.51
N GLN A 159 -7.52 6.28 2.45
CA GLN A 159 -7.45 4.91 1.97
C GLN A 159 -6.58 4.85 0.72
N LEU A 160 -5.41 4.21 0.84
CA LEU A 160 -4.52 3.96 -0.28
C LEU A 160 -5.18 3.10 -1.36
N TYR A 161 -5.93 2.08 -0.95
CA TYR A 161 -6.67 1.22 -1.86
C TYR A 161 -8.04 1.81 -2.22
N PRO A 162 -8.48 1.74 -3.48
CA PRO A 162 -7.74 1.30 -4.69
C PRO A 162 -7.05 2.46 -5.41
N VAL A 163 -7.05 3.66 -4.82
CA VAL A 163 -6.73 4.92 -5.52
C VAL A 163 -5.24 5.05 -5.82
N ILE A 164 -4.39 4.76 -4.84
CA ILE A 164 -2.92 4.83 -4.94
C ILE A 164 -2.32 3.50 -5.39
N SER A 165 -2.86 2.39 -4.91
CA SER A 165 -2.38 1.04 -5.20
C SER A 165 -3.49 0.00 -5.02
N LEU A 166 -3.36 -1.15 -5.67
CA LEU A 166 -4.19 -2.33 -5.41
C LEU A 166 -3.79 -3.09 -4.14
N MET A 167 -2.68 -2.75 -3.51
CA MET A 167 -2.33 -3.26 -2.19
C MET A 167 -3.22 -2.64 -1.11
N ARG A 168 -3.93 -3.49 -0.37
CA ARG A 168 -4.78 -3.08 0.76
C ARG A 168 -3.99 -3.04 2.07
N HIS A 169 -4.63 -2.46 3.09
CA HIS A 169 -4.34 -2.89 4.46
C HIS A 169 -4.91 -4.30 4.62
N TYR A 170 -4.10 -5.22 5.17
CA TYR A 170 -4.50 -6.60 5.42
C TYR A 170 -4.44 -6.90 6.92
N ARG A 171 -5.44 -7.64 7.42
CA ARG A 171 -5.49 -8.09 8.82
C ARG A 171 -4.49 -9.19 9.15
N LYS A 172 -4.04 -9.93 8.14
CA LYS A 172 -3.10 -11.04 8.29
C LYS A 172 -2.11 -10.99 7.14
N LEU A 173 -0.84 -11.17 7.47
CA LEU A 173 0.26 -11.35 6.52
C LEU A 173 1.05 -12.59 6.91
N ASP A 174 1.25 -13.46 5.94
CA ASP A 174 2.07 -14.64 6.06
C ASP A 174 3.49 -14.27 5.59
N THR A 175 4.48 -14.42 6.47
CA THR A 175 5.88 -14.10 6.19
C THR A 175 6.65 -15.35 5.76
N THR A 176 7.72 -15.20 4.98
CA THR A 176 8.62 -16.30 4.63
C THR A 176 9.54 -16.74 5.78
N GLU A 177 9.42 -16.12 6.96
CA GLU A 177 10.22 -16.33 8.19
C GLU A 177 11.73 -16.03 8.06
N GLN A 178 12.29 -16.08 6.85
CA GLN A 178 13.69 -15.81 6.54
C GLN A 178 13.85 -14.44 5.85
N GLU A 179 14.94 -13.75 6.15
CA GLU A 179 15.35 -12.57 5.39
C GLU A 179 15.86 -12.96 4.01
N GLU A 180 15.48 -12.17 3.01
CA GLU A 180 15.82 -12.33 1.60
C GLU A 180 16.41 -11.02 1.07
N THR A 181 17.30 -11.12 0.09
CA THR A 181 17.81 -9.97 -0.65
C THR A 181 16.96 -9.72 -1.88
N PHE A 182 16.46 -8.50 -2.01
CA PHE A 182 15.66 -8.05 -3.15
C PHE A 182 16.49 -7.11 -4.01
N SER A 183 16.74 -7.52 -5.25
CA SER A 183 17.35 -6.67 -6.27
C SER A 183 16.26 -5.96 -7.07
N VAL A 184 16.31 -4.63 -7.09
CA VAL A 184 15.43 -3.73 -7.86
C VAL A 184 16.26 -2.60 -8.48
N PRO A 185 15.75 -1.83 -9.45
CA PRO A 185 16.55 -0.77 -10.06
C PRO A 185 17.05 0.31 -9.09
N ALA A 186 16.35 0.52 -7.97
CA ALA A 186 16.80 1.44 -6.91
C ALA A 186 18.01 0.93 -6.10
N GLY A 187 18.34 -0.37 -6.18
CA GLY A 187 19.42 -0.99 -5.41
C GLY A 187 19.08 -2.39 -4.90
N GLU A 188 19.94 -2.90 -4.02
CA GLU A 188 19.71 -4.15 -3.30
C GLU A 188 19.30 -3.87 -1.85
N TYR A 189 18.27 -4.55 -1.38
CA TYR A 189 17.72 -4.35 -0.05
C TYR A 189 17.50 -5.69 0.64
N THR A 190 17.82 -5.79 1.91
CA THR A 190 17.55 -7.00 2.70
C THR A 190 16.28 -6.83 3.53
N GLY A 191 15.42 -7.83 3.55
CA GLY A 191 14.27 -7.85 4.45
C GLY A 191 13.34 -9.03 4.19
N TRP A 192 12.03 -8.84 4.26
CA TRP A 192 11.06 -9.96 4.28
C TRP A 192 10.03 -9.86 3.17
N SER A 193 9.62 -11.02 2.69
CA SER A 193 8.46 -11.18 1.81
C SER A 193 7.23 -11.52 2.62
N TYR A 194 6.12 -10.85 2.31
CA TYR A 194 4.83 -11.11 2.93
C TYR A 194 3.78 -11.42 1.87
N LYS A 195 2.90 -12.37 2.18
CA LYS A 195 1.70 -12.66 1.40
C LYS A 195 0.47 -12.34 2.21
N ALA A 196 -0.54 -11.75 1.58
CA ALA A 196 -1.82 -11.54 2.21
C ALA A 196 -2.98 -11.70 1.25
N GLN A 197 -4.14 -11.96 1.84
CA GLN A 197 -5.40 -12.08 1.13
C GLN A 197 -6.54 -11.52 1.97
N SER A 198 -7.50 -10.87 1.30
CA SER A 198 -8.75 -10.42 1.89
C SER A 198 -9.88 -10.71 0.92
N THR A 199 -10.94 -11.35 1.40
CA THR A 199 -12.16 -11.61 0.62
C THR A 199 -13.33 -10.88 1.24
N MET A 200 -14.08 -10.17 0.41
CA MET A 200 -15.36 -9.56 0.74
C MET A 200 -16.43 -10.19 -0.13
N GLU A 201 -17.58 -10.54 0.44
CA GLU A 201 -18.67 -11.19 -0.28
C GLU A 201 -20.01 -10.58 0.11
N THR A 202 -20.87 -10.38 -0.88
CA THR A 202 -22.28 -10.03 -0.77
C THR A 202 -23.10 -11.08 -1.51
N THR A 203 -24.43 -10.94 -1.55
CA THR A 203 -25.32 -11.92 -2.18
C THR A 203 -25.08 -12.12 -3.68
N GLY A 204 -24.58 -11.13 -4.42
CA GLY A 204 -24.33 -11.21 -5.86
C GLY A 204 -22.91 -10.88 -6.31
N TYR A 205 -22.05 -10.45 -5.38
CA TYR A 205 -20.70 -9.96 -5.70
C TYR A 205 -19.68 -10.47 -4.67
N ARG A 206 -18.54 -10.97 -5.16
CA ARG A 206 -17.38 -11.35 -4.35
C ARG A 206 -16.14 -10.65 -4.89
N SER A 207 -15.31 -10.15 -3.99
CA SER A 207 -14.01 -9.55 -4.33
C SER A 207 -12.94 -10.15 -3.45
N THR A 208 -11.95 -10.78 -4.08
CA THR A 208 -10.76 -11.32 -3.42
C THR A 208 -9.56 -10.50 -3.86
N ASN A 209 -8.93 -9.83 -2.90
CA ASN A 209 -7.71 -9.09 -3.11
C ASN A 209 -6.54 -9.84 -2.44
N SER A 210 -5.48 -10.07 -3.19
CA SER A 210 -4.26 -10.75 -2.73
C SER A 210 -3.04 -9.89 -3.05
N CYS A 211 -2.01 -9.95 -2.22
CA CYS A 211 -0.76 -9.24 -2.47
C CYS A 211 0.43 -10.08 -2.00
N GLU A 212 1.51 -9.98 -2.76
CA GLU A 212 2.87 -10.32 -2.33
C GLU A 212 3.67 -9.02 -2.24
N VAL A 213 4.28 -8.75 -1.10
CA VAL A 213 5.02 -7.50 -0.84
C VAL A 213 6.37 -7.81 -0.22
N ALA A 214 7.42 -7.27 -0.83
CA ALA A 214 8.78 -7.29 -0.28
C ALA A 214 9.04 -6.00 0.47
N ARG A 215 9.67 -6.12 1.64
CA ARG A 215 9.90 -4.99 2.54
C ARG A 215 11.29 -5.00 3.11
N SER A 216 11.81 -3.81 3.38
CA SER A 216 13.07 -3.60 4.04
C SER A 216 12.99 -2.37 4.94
N LYS A 217 13.77 -2.33 6.01
CA LYS A 217 13.96 -1.13 6.84
C LYS A 217 14.93 -0.13 6.19
N GLU A 218 15.67 -0.57 5.18
CA GLU A 218 16.72 0.20 4.50
C GLU A 218 16.15 1.09 3.38
N ILE A 219 14.91 0.85 2.97
CA ILE A 219 14.26 1.60 1.90
C ILE A 219 13.26 2.62 2.48
N PRO A 220 13.17 3.85 1.93
CA PRO A 220 12.18 4.83 2.37
C PRO A 220 10.76 4.27 2.35
N PHE A 221 9.98 4.60 3.38
CA PHE A 221 8.60 4.13 3.58
C PHE A 221 8.42 2.62 3.78
N GLY A 222 9.46 1.81 3.58
CA GLY A 222 9.54 0.42 4.02
C GLY A 222 9.03 -0.64 3.03
N VAL A 223 8.76 -0.29 1.77
CA VAL A 223 8.33 -1.22 0.71
C VAL A 223 9.34 -1.22 -0.44
N VAL A 224 9.77 -2.40 -0.88
CA VAL A 224 10.75 -2.56 -1.97
C VAL A 224 10.05 -2.80 -3.31
N LYS A 225 9.11 -3.73 -3.33
CA LYS A 225 8.29 -4.09 -4.49
C LYS A 225 7.02 -4.81 -4.02
N TRP A 226 5.98 -4.80 -4.83
CA TRP A 226 4.77 -5.57 -4.57
C TRP A 226 4.06 -5.98 -5.85
N THR A 227 3.33 -7.09 -5.76
CA THR A 227 2.38 -7.53 -6.77
C THR A 227 1.03 -7.73 -6.09
N ALA A 228 0.02 -6.97 -6.50
CA ALA A 228 -1.33 -7.04 -5.96
C ALA A 228 -2.34 -7.42 -7.05
N LYS A 229 -3.30 -8.27 -6.71
CA LYS A 229 -4.36 -8.74 -7.60
C LYS A 229 -5.71 -8.60 -6.92
N THR A 230 -6.70 -8.07 -7.63
CA THR A 230 -8.10 -8.06 -7.21
C THR A 230 -8.92 -8.87 -8.20
N LEU A 231 -9.48 -9.99 -7.75
CA LEU A 231 -10.41 -10.82 -8.48
C LEU A 231 -11.83 -10.47 -8.05
N ASN A 232 -12.64 -10.00 -8.99
CA ASN A 232 -14.05 -9.73 -8.79
C ASN A 232 -14.89 -10.82 -9.48
N GLU A 233 -15.80 -11.41 -8.74
CA GLU A 233 -16.71 -12.44 -9.20
C GLU A 233 -18.15 -11.99 -9.01
N THR A 234 -19.02 -12.37 -9.93
CA THR A 234 -20.45 -12.06 -9.89
C THR A 234 -21.29 -13.32 -10.06
N LYS A 235 -22.51 -13.28 -9.54
CA LYS A 235 -23.59 -14.26 -9.80
C LYS A 235 -24.95 -13.58 -9.65
N GLN A 236 -26.03 -14.24 -10.06
CA GLN A 236 -27.37 -13.75 -9.70
C GLN A 236 -27.58 -13.83 -8.19
N THR A 237 -28.34 -12.90 -7.63
CA THR A 237 -28.53 -12.79 -6.18
C THR A 237 -29.22 -14.01 -5.57
N THR A 238 -30.04 -14.71 -6.34
CA THR A 238 -30.76 -15.94 -5.96
C THR A 238 -29.97 -17.23 -6.18
N ASP A 239 -28.88 -17.18 -6.94
CA ASP A 239 -28.09 -18.38 -7.28
C ASP A 239 -27.28 -18.88 -6.07
N PRO A 240 -26.90 -20.17 -6.04
CA PRO A 240 -26.06 -20.70 -4.97
C PRO A 240 -24.67 -20.04 -4.93
N ARG A 241 -24.01 -20.10 -3.78
CA ARG A 241 -22.65 -19.56 -3.58
C ARG A 241 -21.58 -20.18 -4.50
N SER A 242 -21.82 -21.38 -5.02
CA SER A 242 -20.93 -22.03 -5.99
C SER A 242 -21.04 -21.44 -7.40
N ALA A 243 -22.02 -20.58 -7.68
CA ALA A 243 -22.26 -20.02 -9.01
C ALA A 243 -21.48 -18.73 -9.30
N PHE A 244 -20.62 -18.28 -8.38
CA PHE A 244 -19.74 -17.15 -8.64
C PHE A 244 -18.82 -17.45 -9.82
N GLN A 245 -18.76 -16.51 -10.76
CA GLN A 245 -17.86 -16.56 -11.92
C GLN A 245 -17.03 -15.29 -11.97
N GLU A 246 -15.78 -15.42 -12.41
CA GLU A 246 -14.89 -14.28 -12.63
C GLU A 246 -15.53 -13.28 -13.60
N SER A 247 -15.55 -12.02 -13.19
CA SER A 247 -16.05 -10.89 -13.99
C SER A 247 -14.91 -9.95 -14.39
N VAL A 248 -14.07 -9.59 -13.43
CA VAL A 248 -12.95 -8.68 -13.64
C VAL A 248 -11.76 -9.12 -12.79
N THR A 249 -10.58 -9.13 -13.39
CA THR A 249 -9.30 -9.24 -12.67
C THR A 249 -8.51 -7.96 -12.86
N LEU A 250 -8.14 -7.31 -11.75
CA LEU A 250 -7.17 -6.21 -11.73
C LEU A 250 -5.84 -6.74 -11.23
N THR A 251 -4.72 -6.31 -11.81
CA THR A 251 -3.37 -6.66 -11.35
C THR A 251 -2.48 -5.44 -11.39
N GLU A 252 -1.64 -5.32 -10.38
CA GLU A 252 -0.65 -4.27 -10.22
C GLU A 252 0.67 -4.93 -9.84
N ASP A 253 1.74 -4.60 -10.54
CA ASP A 253 3.09 -5.08 -10.25
C ASP A 253 4.05 -3.90 -10.28
N MET A 254 4.70 -3.61 -9.16
CA MET A 254 5.44 -2.37 -8.92
C MET A 254 6.75 -2.64 -8.18
N GLN A 255 7.81 -1.93 -8.53
CA GLN A 255 9.12 -2.04 -7.88
C GLN A 255 9.79 -0.67 -7.75
N ALA A 256 10.61 -0.50 -6.70
CA ALA A 256 11.35 0.73 -6.49
C ALA A 256 12.41 0.92 -7.58
N VAL A 257 12.40 2.08 -8.23
CA VAL A 257 13.35 2.41 -9.30
C VAL A 257 14.37 3.47 -8.91
N SER A 258 14.04 4.31 -7.93
CA SER A 258 14.96 5.34 -7.44
C SER A 258 14.51 5.86 -6.08
N THR A 259 15.47 6.31 -5.29
CA THR A 259 15.27 7.01 -4.01
C THR A 259 16.15 8.26 -3.99
N GLY A 260 15.87 9.17 -3.06
CA GLY A 260 16.73 10.34 -2.87
C GLY A 260 16.31 11.21 -1.69
N THR A 261 17.04 12.31 -1.54
CA THR A 261 16.82 13.38 -0.57
C THR A 261 16.33 14.65 -1.27
N ASP A 262 16.17 15.73 -0.51
CA ASP A 262 15.82 17.07 -1.02
C ASP A 262 14.47 17.12 -1.77
N ALA A 263 13.51 16.31 -1.31
CA ALA A 263 12.16 16.29 -1.85
C ALA A 263 11.44 17.61 -1.56
N GLU A 264 11.04 18.29 -2.63
CA GLU A 264 10.15 19.43 -2.56
C GLU A 264 8.72 19.03 -2.90
N THR A 265 7.79 19.80 -2.33
CA THR A 265 6.35 19.70 -2.59
C THR A 265 6.05 20.02 -4.06
N GLU A 266 5.37 19.11 -4.75
CA GLU A 266 4.81 19.41 -6.09
C GLU A 266 3.38 19.96 -6.00
N PHE A 267 2.89 20.13 -4.77
CA PHE A 267 1.53 20.46 -4.47
C PHE A 267 1.42 21.94 -4.08
N LEU A 268 1.11 22.77 -5.07
CA LEU A 268 0.82 24.18 -4.85
C LEU A 268 -0.61 24.32 -4.31
N VAL A 269 -0.74 24.58 -3.01
CA VAL A 269 -2.00 25.01 -2.42
C VAL A 269 -2.09 26.52 -2.66
N GLN A 270 -2.96 26.95 -3.56
CA GLN A 270 -3.29 28.37 -3.73
C GLN A 270 -4.25 28.84 -2.63
#